data_AF-A0A959LSB1-F1
#
_entry.id   AF-A0A959LSB1-F1
#
_cell.length_a   1.000
_cell.length_b   1.000
_cell.length_c   1.000
_cell.angle_alpha   90.00
_cell.angle_beta   90.00
_cell.angle_gamma   90.00
#
_symmetry.space_group_name_H-M   'P 1'
#
loop_
_entity.id
_entity.type
_entity.pdbx_description
1 polymer ?
#
loop_
_entity_poly.entity_id
_entity_poly.type
_entity_poly.pdbx_seq_one_letter_code
_entity_poly.pdbx_strand_id
1 'polypeptide(L)'
;MKSYASQIVFSINCDGVFTGQYDEQWRLVYAEDSHDAIEAAKSIAIQEAYNIKDRYGRHITWNLIAIKDVREVAIEHGSLLNSSIIDMKPVAAPIWENETVQS
;
A
#
# COMPACT_ATOMS: atom_id res chain seq x y z
N MET A 1 11.85 -18.98 -12.01
CA MET A 1 10.98 -17.81 -12.09
C MET A 1 9.50 -18.17 -12.09
N LYS A 2 8.82 -17.74 -11.03
CA LYS A 2 7.37 -17.77 -10.84
C LYS A 2 6.81 -16.35 -10.98
N SER A 3 5.49 -16.24 -11.08
CA SER A 3 4.80 -14.95 -11.11
C SER A 3 4.11 -14.69 -9.78
N TYR A 4 4.18 -13.46 -9.32
CA TYR A 4 3.58 -13.01 -8.07
C TYR A 4 2.75 -11.76 -8.32
N ALA A 5 1.56 -11.71 -7.74
CA ALA A 5 0.82 -10.46 -7.58
C ALA A 5 1.23 -9.86 -6.23
N SER A 6 1.67 -8.60 -6.25
CA SER A 6 2.07 -7.85 -5.06
C SER A 6 1.30 -6.54 -5.02
N GLN A 7 0.77 -6.17 -3.87
CA GLN A 7 0.09 -4.90 -3.68
C GLN A 7 1.00 -3.89 -3.01
N ILE A 8 1.20 -2.76 -3.66
CA ILE A 8 2.03 -1.66 -3.17
C ILE A 8 1.10 -0.59 -2.60
N VAL A 9 1.38 -0.12 -1.40
CA VAL A 9 0.59 0.93 -0.74
C VAL A 9 1.46 2.16 -0.55
N PHE A 10 0.97 3.29 -1.05
CA PHE A 10 1.60 4.60 -0.90
C PHE A 10 0.73 5.52 -0.04
N SER A 11 1.36 6.37 0.77
CA SER A 11 0.74 7.58 1.32
C SER A 11 0.97 8.71 0.36
N ILE A 12 -0.05 9.55 0.17
CA ILE A 12 0.07 10.75 -0.62
C ILE A 12 0.34 11.94 0.31
N ASN A 13 1.42 12.67 0.04
CA ASN A 13 1.72 13.94 0.68
C ASN A 13 1.57 15.07 -0.34
N CYS A 14 1.13 16.24 0.12
CA CYS A 14 1.09 17.47 -0.67
C CYS A 14 1.96 18.52 0.03
N ASP A 15 2.96 19.04 -0.65
CA ASP A 15 3.99 19.96 -0.13
C ASP A 15 4.59 19.48 1.20
N GLY A 16 4.86 18.17 1.29
CA GLY A 16 5.41 17.53 2.49
C GLY A 16 4.39 17.26 3.60
N VAL A 17 3.13 17.70 3.46
CA VAL A 17 2.06 17.46 4.42
C VAL A 17 1.27 16.22 4.04
N PHE A 18 1.12 15.28 4.97
CA PHE A 18 0.29 14.10 4.78
C PHE A 18 -1.19 14.49 4.63
N THR A 19 -1.86 13.97 3.60
CA THR A 19 -3.24 14.36 3.27
C THR A 19 -4.30 13.40 3.79
N GLY A 20 -3.92 12.31 4.47
CA GLY A 20 -4.85 11.25 4.84
C GLY A 20 -5.23 10.33 3.68
N GLN A 21 -4.63 10.52 2.50
CA GLN A 21 -4.94 9.74 1.31
C GLN A 21 -3.89 8.65 1.07
N TYR A 22 -4.39 7.52 0.59
CA TYR A 22 -3.60 6.35 0.24
C TYR A 22 -3.89 5.94 -1.19
N ASP A 23 -2.88 5.38 -1.85
CA ASP A 23 -2.99 4.78 -3.17
C ASP A 23 -2.52 3.32 -3.10
N GLU A 24 -3.35 2.42 -3.61
CA GLU A 24 -3.09 0.98 -3.59
C GLU A 24 -2.96 0.46 -5.02
N GLN A 25 -1.77 -0.01 -5.36
CA GLN A 25 -1.44 -0.43 -6.72
C GLN A 25 -1.06 -1.90 -6.75
N TRP A 26 -1.72 -2.67 -7.62
CA TRP A 26 -1.32 -4.04 -7.89
C TRP A 26 -0.21 -4.07 -8.95
N ARG A 27 0.81 -4.88 -8.70
CA ARG A 27 1.90 -5.16 -9.63
C ARG A 27 2.08 -6.66 -9.79
N LEU A 28 2.29 -7.05 -11.04
CA LEU A 28 2.76 -8.38 -11.38
C LEU A 28 4.29 -8.37 -11.37
N VAL A 29 4.88 -9.29 -10.62
CA VAL A 29 6.32 -9.38 -10.39
C VAL A 29 6.78 -10.80 -10.71
N TYR A 30 7.93 -10.94 -11.38
CA TYR A 30 8.55 -12.23 -11.60
C TYR A 30 9.70 -12.41 -10.62
N ALA A 31 9.71 -13.51 -9.89
CA ALA A 31 10.70 -13.79 -8.84
C ALA A 31 10.88 -15.29 -8.64
N GLU A 32 11.94 -15.71 -7.94
CA GLU A 32 12.17 -17.13 -7.64
C GLU A 32 11.31 -17.60 -6.46
N ASP A 33 11.18 -16.78 -5.44
CA ASP A 33 10.31 -17.02 -4.28
C ASP A 33 9.56 -15.75 -3.84
N SER A 34 8.77 -15.86 -2.78
CA SER A 34 7.96 -14.76 -2.26
C SER A 34 8.80 -13.64 -1.63
N HIS A 35 9.98 -13.96 -1.08
CA HIS A 35 10.87 -12.95 -0.51
C HIS A 35 11.45 -12.08 -1.63
N ASP A 36 11.95 -12.72 -2.69
CA ASP A 36 12.45 -12.04 -3.88
C ASP A 36 11.34 -11.21 -4.56
N ALA A 37 10.09 -11.69 -4.53
CA ALA A 37 8.94 -10.94 -5.04
C ALA A 37 8.67 -9.66 -4.25
N ILE A 38 8.87 -9.67 -2.92
CA ILE A 38 8.73 -8.48 -2.07
C ILE A 38 9.82 -7.47 -2.41
N GLU A 39 11.08 -7.90 -2.50
CA GLU A 39 12.20 -6.99 -2.80
C GLU A 39 12.09 -6.41 -4.23
N ALA A 40 11.62 -7.20 -5.19
CA ALA A 40 11.33 -6.71 -6.53
C ALA A 40 10.15 -5.71 -6.53
N ALA A 41 9.06 -5.99 -5.81
CA ALA A 41 7.93 -5.05 -5.68
C ALA A 41 8.36 -3.73 -5.00
N LYS A 42 9.21 -3.80 -3.98
CA LYS A 42 9.80 -2.64 -3.30
C LYS A 42 10.68 -1.83 -4.24
N SER A 43 11.49 -2.50 -5.07
CA SER A 43 12.33 -1.84 -6.07
C SER A 43 11.48 -1.08 -7.11
N ILE A 44 10.40 -1.70 -7.59
CA ILE A 44 9.40 -1.06 -8.47
C ILE A 44 8.80 0.15 -7.76
N ALA A 45 8.36 -0.01 -6.51
CA ALA A 45 7.74 1.06 -5.74
C ALA A 45 8.65 2.28 -5.56
N ILE A 46 9.95 2.07 -5.32
CA ILE A 46 10.93 3.15 -5.18
C ILE A 46 11.12 3.89 -6.51
N GLN A 47 11.13 3.17 -7.64
CA GLN A 47 11.24 3.79 -8.97
C GLN A 47 9.97 4.55 -9.36
N GLU A 48 8.82 4.04 -8.95
CA GLU A 48 7.49 4.64 -9.19
C GLU A 48 7.08 5.64 -8.10
N ALA A 49 7.90 5.89 -7.08
CA ALA A 49 7.63 6.93 -6.10
C ALA A 49 7.73 8.30 -6.80
N TYR A 50 6.62 8.75 -7.35
CA TYR A 50 6.56 9.95 -8.18
C TYR A 50 6.40 11.21 -7.33
N ASN A 51 7.00 12.29 -7.86
CA ASN A 51 6.78 13.65 -7.43
C ASN A 51 6.19 14.41 -8.61
N ILE A 52 4.91 14.76 -8.54
CA ILE A 52 4.26 15.55 -9.58
C ILE A 52 3.95 16.94 -9.05
N LYS A 53 3.93 17.93 -9.94
CA LYS A 53 3.34 19.23 -9.64
C LYS A 53 1.89 19.23 -10.08
N ASP A 54 0.99 19.61 -9.19
CA ASP A 54 -0.41 19.79 -9.53
C ASP A 54 -0.64 21.09 -10.32
N ARG A 55 -1.88 21.32 -10.76
CA ARG A 55 -2.27 22.53 -11.52
C ARG A 55 -2.12 23.84 -10.75
N TYR A 56 -1.92 23.79 -9.44
CA TYR A 56 -1.70 24.93 -8.56
C TYR A 56 -0.23 25.08 -8.15
N GLY A 57 0.67 24.26 -8.71
CA GLY A 57 2.11 24.29 -8.45
C GLY A 57 2.53 23.55 -7.17
N ARG A 58 1.62 22.85 -6.50
CA ARG A 58 1.89 22.07 -5.29
C ARG A 58 2.57 20.75 -5.64
N HIS A 59 3.50 20.32 -4.81
CA HIS A 59 4.23 19.06 -5.01
C HIS A 59 3.44 17.93 -4.36
N ILE A 60 2.97 16.99 -5.16
CA ILE A 60 2.33 15.77 -4.67
C ILE A 60 3.34 14.65 -4.74
N THR A 61 3.56 13.95 -3.62
CA THR A 61 4.55 12.89 -3.47
C THR A 61 3.87 11.60 -3.01
N TRP A 62 4.22 10.49 -3.66
CA TRP A 62 3.82 9.15 -3.21
C TRP A 62 4.97 8.56 -2.40
N ASN A 63 4.73 8.32 -1.10
CA ASN A 63 5.71 7.69 -0.23
C ASN A 63 5.31 6.24 0.01
N LEU A 64 6.23 5.31 -0.26
CA LEU A 64 5.99 3.90 -0.01
C LEU A 64 5.77 3.66 1.49
N ILE A 65 4.65 3.02 1.82
CA ILE A 65 4.34 2.61 3.19
C ILE A 65 4.59 1.13 3.37
N ALA A 66 4.07 0.32 2.45
CA ALA A 66 4.05 -1.12 2.61
C ALA A 66 3.96 -1.84 1.26
N ILE A 67 4.49 -3.05 1.25
CA ILE A 67 4.14 -4.09 0.29
C ILE A 67 3.25 -5.07 1.05
N LYS A 68 2.01 -5.26 0.59
CA LYS A 68 1.04 -6.19 1.17
C LYS A 68 0.58 -7.23 0.14
N ASP A 69 0.00 -8.32 0.64
CA ASP A 69 -0.64 -9.36 -0.17
C ASP A 69 0.19 -9.89 -1.35
N VAL A 70 1.42 -10.35 -1.07
CA VAL A 70 2.26 -11.04 -2.07
C VAL A 70 1.82 -12.48 -2.23
N ARG A 71 1.36 -12.84 -3.43
CA ARG A 71 0.80 -14.17 -3.72
C ARG A 71 1.33 -14.69 -5.03
N GLU A 72 1.80 -15.94 -5.04
CA GLU A 72 2.14 -16.63 -6.30
C GLU A 72 0.87 -16.78 -7.13
N VAL A 73 0.94 -16.46 -8.42
CA VAL A 73 -0.18 -16.52 -9.36
C VAL A 73 0.27 -17.22 -10.63
N ALA A 74 -0.58 -18.09 -11.18
CA ALA A 74 -0.36 -18.66 -12.50
C ALA A 74 -0.91 -17.70 -13.57
N ILE A 75 -0.07 -17.29 -14.53
CA ILE A 75 -0.49 -16.47 -15.66
C ILE A 75 -0.94 -17.40 -16.78
N GLU A 76 -2.20 -17.84 -16.72
CA GLU A 76 -2.78 -18.71 -17.76
C GLU A 76 -3.59 -17.89 -18.79
N HIS A 77 -4.30 -16.87 -18.32
CA HIS A 77 -5.06 -15.90 -19.12
C HIS A 77 -4.91 -14.50 -18.49
N GLY A 78 -5.20 -13.42 -19.23
CA GLY A 78 -5.23 -12.06 -18.65
C GLY A 78 -6.17 -12.04 -17.44
N SER A 79 -5.61 -11.82 -16.25
CA SER A 79 -6.28 -12.04 -14.97
C SER A 79 -6.89 -10.74 -14.41
N LEU A 80 -8.15 -10.83 -13.98
CA LEU A 80 -8.80 -9.83 -13.15
C LEU A 80 -8.49 -10.17 -11.69
N LEU A 81 -7.74 -9.32 -10.99
CA LEU A 81 -7.53 -9.45 -9.54
C LEU A 81 -8.83 -9.06 -8.82
N ASN A 82 -9.53 -10.04 -8.25
CA ASN A 82 -10.69 -9.78 -7.40
C ASN A 82 -10.25 -9.08 -6.11
N SER A 83 -10.46 -7.76 -6.05
CA SER A 83 -10.34 -6.99 -4.80
C SER A 83 -11.64 -7.11 -4.00
N SER A 84 -11.59 -7.65 -2.79
CA SER A 84 -12.73 -7.68 -1.87
C SER A 84 -12.56 -6.60 -0.81
N ILE A 85 -13.49 -5.65 -0.76
CA ILE A 85 -13.59 -4.69 0.35
C ILE A 85 -14.27 -5.40 1.52
N ILE A 86 -13.56 -5.54 2.65
CA ILE A 86 -14.15 -6.02 3.89
C ILE A 86 -14.50 -4.79 4.73
N ASP A 87 -15.79 -4.55 4.97
CA ASP A 87 -16.23 -3.53 5.90
C ASP A 87 -15.80 -3.91 7.32
N MET A 88 -14.75 -3.26 7.81
CA MET A 88 -14.29 -3.39 9.19
C MET A 88 -15.25 -2.61 10.09
N LYS A 89 -15.92 -3.32 11.00
CA LYS A 89 -16.66 -2.66 12.08
C LYS A 89 -15.66 -1.95 12.99
N PRO A 90 -15.81 -0.64 13.27
CA PRO A 90 -14.94 0.05 14.20
C PRO A 90 -15.01 -0.63 15.56
N VAL A 91 -13.87 -1.11 16.05
CA VAL A 91 -13.72 -1.51 17.45
C VAL A 91 -13.79 -0.21 18.26
N ALA A 92 -14.82 -0.06 19.09
CA ALA A 92 -14.90 1.04 20.03
C ALA A 92 -13.58 1.11 20.83
N ALA A 93 -13.04 2.33 20.98
CA ALA A 93 -11.76 2.59 21.63
C ALA A 93 -11.58 1.76 22.92
N PRO A 94 -10.36 1.29 23.23
CA PRO A 94 -10.14 0.45 24.40
C PRO A 94 -10.45 1.26 25.68
N ILE A 95 -11.17 0.62 26.60
CA ILE A 95 -11.88 1.20 27.77
C ILE A 95 -10.91 1.57 28.92
N TRP A 96 -9.74 2.14 28.62
CA TRP A 96 -8.75 2.48 29.67
C TRP A 96 -8.85 3.93 30.17
N GLU A 97 -9.79 4.74 29.65
CA GLU A 97 -9.90 6.16 30.03
C GLU A 97 -10.70 6.43 31.33
N ASN A 98 -11.10 5.40 32.08
CA ASN A 98 -11.88 5.56 33.32
C ASN A 98 -11.12 5.19 34.61
N GLU A 99 -9.81 5.37 34.67
CA GLU A 99 -9.09 5.43 35.96
C GLU A 99 -8.55 6.83 36.24
N THR A 100 -9.44 7.82 36.25
CA THR A 100 -9.28 8.96 37.17
C THR A 100 -10.05 8.64 38.45
N VAL A 101 -9.45 7.81 39.30
CA VAL A 101 -9.89 7.71 40.70
C VAL A 101 -9.15 8.77 41.49
N GLN A 102 -9.95 9.72 41.97
CA GLN A 102 -9.60 10.80 42.88
C GLN A 102 -9.00 10.26 44.19
N SER A 103 -7.96 10.94 44.68
CA SER A 103 -7.66 11.05 46.12
C SER A 103 -6.91 12.35 46.38
#